data_AF-A0A817QV57-F1
#
_entry.id   AF-A0A817QV57-F1
#
_cell.length_a   1.000
_cell.length_b   1.000
_cell.length_c   1.000
_cell.angle_alpha   90.00
_cell.angle_beta   90.00
_cell.angle_gamma   90.00
#
_symmetry.space_group_name_H-M   'P 1'
#
loop_
_entity.id
_entity.type
_entity.pdbx_description
1 polymer ?
#
loop_
_entity_poly.entity_id
_entity_poly.type
_entity_poly.pdbx_seq_one_letter_code
_entity_poly.pdbx_strand_id
1 'polypeptide(L)'
;MTSKHPYVYTTDQKINPLLICCICQKPFVDPVTTVDHRRGCRACLTEYSSHRLPSVTPIQEWIVLEMLNSLLVECTRCKEINIRRGDLKQHEEESCKRAFVLCKAADIKCPWKGVREELDAHLEQCVFEPLRPVLAEIIMGNKQFKEKIDTLEILIKKFTKEIK
;
A
#
# COMPACT_ATOMS: atom_id res chain seq x y z
N MET A 1 3.99 -27.12 5.00
CA MET A 1 4.38 -25.83 4.40
C MET A 1 3.20 -24.88 4.55
N THR A 2 3.21 -24.06 5.59
CA THR A 2 2.09 -23.16 5.92
C THR A 2 2.14 -21.96 4.99
N SER A 3 1.38 -21.99 3.89
CA SER A 3 1.19 -20.78 3.09
C SER A 3 0.56 -19.72 4.00
N LYS A 4 1.27 -18.58 4.15
CA LYS A 4 0.83 -17.45 4.98
C LYS A 4 -0.40 -16.86 4.32
N HIS A 5 -1.56 -17.31 4.75
CA HIS A 5 -2.83 -16.74 4.30
C HIS A 5 -2.91 -15.28 4.79
N PRO A 6 -3.08 -14.28 3.90
CA PRO A 6 -2.99 -12.87 4.26
C PRO A 6 -4.17 -12.39 5.12
N TYR A 7 -5.30 -13.09 5.07
CA TYR A 7 -6.51 -12.74 5.80
C TYR A 7 -6.71 -13.62 7.04
N VAL A 8 -7.11 -12.99 8.14
CA VAL A 8 -7.64 -13.63 9.36
C VAL A 8 -9.16 -13.47 9.31
N TYR A 9 -9.90 -14.57 9.21
CA TYR A 9 -11.36 -14.54 9.12
C TYR A 9 -11.99 -14.61 10.51
N THR A 10 -13.10 -13.90 10.71
CA THR A 10 -13.90 -13.99 11.93
C THR A 10 -14.51 -15.37 12.08
N THR A 11 -14.43 -15.97 13.28
CA THR A 11 -14.85 -17.37 13.54
C THR A 11 -16.33 -17.64 13.32
N ASP A 12 -17.17 -16.63 13.48
CA ASP A 12 -18.62 -16.81 13.55
C ASP A 12 -19.29 -16.69 12.17
N GLN A 13 -18.52 -16.36 11.13
CA GLN A 13 -19.05 -16.20 9.79
C GLN A 13 -19.21 -17.53 9.07
N LYS A 14 -20.42 -17.79 8.56
CA LYS A 14 -20.68 -18.92 7.65
C LYS A 14 -20.13 -18.58 6.26
N ILE A 15 -19.08 -19.29 5.85
CA ILE A 15 -18.47 -19.14 4.52
C ILE A 15 -19.01 -20.21 3.58
N ASN A 16 -19.40 -19.83 2.37
CA ASN A 16 -19.82 -20.78 1.35
C ASN A 16 -18.68 -21.77 1.03
N PRO A 17 -18.89 -23.09 1.18
CA PRO A 17 -17.87 -24.11 0.89
C PRO A 17 -17.28 -24.03 -0.53
N LEU A 18 -18.04 -23.50 -1.50
CA LEU A 18 -17.60 -23.32 -2.88
C LEU A 18 -16.50 -22.25 -3.04
N LEU A 19 -16.27 -21.43 -2.01
CA LEU A 19 -15.22 -20.40 -1.97
C LEU A 19 -13.93 -20.88 -1.29
N ILE A 20 -13.90 -22.12 -0.80
CA ILE A 20 -12.81 -22.66 0.01
C ILE A 20 -11.80 -23.39 -0.88
N CYS A 21 -10.52 -23.09 -0.68
CA CYS A 21 -9.40 -23.78 -1.31
C CYS A 21 -9.29 -25.22 -0.84
N CYS A 22 -9.23 -26.16 -1.78
CA CYS A 22 -9.07 -27.59 -1.49
C CYS A 22 -7.72 -27.95 -0.83
N ILE A 23 -6.74 -27.04 -0.81
CA ILE A 23 -5.41 -27.27 -0.25
C ILE A 23 -5.28 -26.61 1.13
N CYS A 24 -5.45 -25.29 1.23
CA CYS A 24 -5.26 -24.57 2.51
C CYS A 24 -6.52 -24.53 3.38
N GLN A 25 -7.66 -25.02 2.88
CA GLN A 25 -8.95 -25.07 3.58
C GLN A 25 -9.43 -23.68 4.07
N LYS A 26 -9.01 -22.62 3.36
CA LYS A 26 -9.40 -21.22 3.60
C LYS A 26 -10.03 -20.63 2.35
N PRO A 27 -10.80 -19.54 2.45
CA PRO A 27 -11.34 -18.84 1.30
C PRO A 27 -10.26 -18.47 0.27
N PHE A 28 -10.58 -18.51 -1.02
CA PHE A 28 -9.59 -18.32 -2.07
C PHE A 28 -8.83 -16.98 -1.98
N VAL A 29 -7.53 -17.01 -2.20
CA VAL A 29 -6.66 -15.84 -2.46
C VAL A 29 -6.15 -15.96 -3.88
N ASP A 30 -6.45 -14.95 -4.70
CA ASP A 30 -6.24 -15.00 -6.15
C ASP A 30 -6.81 -16.30 -6.74
N PRO A 31 -8.15 -16.45 -6.77
CA PRO A 31 -8.79 -17.71 -7.11
C PRO A 31 -8.40 -18.16 -8.52
N VAL A 32 -8.01 -19.44 -8.65
CA VAL A 32 -7.70 -20.07 -9.93
C VAL A 32 -8.37 -21.44 -10.06
N THR A 33 -8.56 -21.86 -11.30
CA THR A 33 -8.98 -23.19 -11.70
C THR A 33 -7.88 -23.89 -12.48
N THR A 34 -7.82 -25.21 -12.36
CA THR A 34 -6.97 -26.07 -13.20
C THR A 34 -7.79 -26.74 -14.29
N VAL A 35 -7.10 -27.33 -15.28
CA VAL A 35 -7.73 -28.12 -16.36
C VAL A 35 -8.52 -29.32 -15.85
N ASP A 36 -8.16 -29.87 -14.69
CA ASP A 36 -8.88 -30.97 -14.01
C ASP A 36 -9.95 -30.45 -13.03
N HIS A 37 -10.39 -29.20 -13.22
CA HIS A 37 -11.48 -28.56 -12.47
C HIS A 37 -11.25 -28.41 -10.96
N ARG A 38 -10.00 -28.47 -10.48
CA ARG A 38 -9.69 -28.10 -9.10
C ARG A 38 -9.73 -26.59 -8.96
N ARG A 39 -10.21 -26.11 -7.81
CA ARG A 39 -10.36 -24.69 -7.48
C ARG A 39 -9.59 -24.38 -6.20
N GLY A 40 -8.85 -23.28 -6.20
CA GLY A 40 -7.98 -22.97 -5.08
C GLY A 40 -7.34 -21.61 -5.18
N CYS A 41 -6.54 -21.27 -4.17
CA CYS A 41 -5.65 -20.12 -4.24
C CYS A 41 -4.57 -20.35 -5.28
N ARG A 42 -4.18 -19.31 -6.03
CA ARG A 42 -3.08 -19.38 -7.00
C ARG A 42 -1.82 -20.01 -6.40
N ALA A 43 -1.34 -19.47 -5.28
CA ALA A 43 -0.13 -19.95 -4.63
C ALA A 43 -0.24 -21.44 -4.24
N CYS A 44 -1.37 -21.85 -3.68
CA CYS A 44 -1.58 -23.23 -3.26
C CYS A 44 -1.57 -24.21 -4.43
N LEU A 45 -2.28 -23.90 -5.51
CA LEU A 45 -2.35 -24.79 -6.67
C LEU A 45 -1.05 -24.81 -7.48
N THR A 46 -0.31 -23.70 -7.53
CA THR A 46 1.02 -23.65 -8.18
C THR A 46 2.07 -24.44 -7.40
N GLU A 47 2.08 -24.35 -6.06
CA GLU A 47 3.05 -25.04 -5.20
C GLU A 47 2.79 -26.55 -5.08
N TYR A 48 1.53 -26.98 -5.08
CA TYR A 48 1.17 -28.39 -4.93
C TYR A 48 1.62 -29.25 -6.12
N SER A 49 1.73 -28.65 -7.29
CA SER A 49 2.13 -29.30 -8.53
C SER A 49 3.64 -29.30 -8.73
N SER A 50 4.35 -30.09 -7.93
CA SER A 50 5.80 -30.23 -7.97
C SER A 50 6.35 -30.93 -9.24
N HIS A 51 5.50 -31.44 -10.15
CA HIS A 51 5.97 -32.27 -11.27
C HIS A 51 5.41 -31.92 -12.67
N ARG A 52 4.38 -31.07 -12.80
CA ARG A 52 3.94 -30.45 -14.06
C ARG A 52 3.23 -29.16 -13.70
N LEU A 53 3.65 -28.01 -14.22
CA LEU A 53 2.93 -26.75 -14.07
C LEU A 53 1.50 -26.96 -14.58
N PRO A 54 0.47 -26.98 -13.71
CA PRO A 54 -0.91 -26.99 -14.14
C PRO A 54 -1.10 -25.64 -14.82
N SER A 55 -1.59 -25.65 -16.04
CA SER A 55 -2.14 -24.41 -16.60
C SER A 55 -3.27 -23.98 -15.68
N VAL A 56 -3.03 -22.91 -14.91
CA VAL A 56 -3.99 -22.34 -13.98
C VAL A 56 -4.66 -21.14 -14.66
N THR A 57 -5.98 -21.20 -14.75
CA THR A 57 -6.80 -20.10 -15.27
C THR A 57 -7.34 -19.27 -14.10
N PRO A 58 -7.16 -17.94 -14.11
CA PRO A 58 -7.77 -17.08 -13.09
C PRO A 58 -9.30 -17.17 -13.14
N ILE A 59 -9.93 -17.29 -11.97
CA ILE A 59 -11.37 -17.09 -11.81
C ILE A 59 -11.58 -15.56 -11.80
N GLN A 60 -12.30 -15.04 -12.78
CA GLN A 60 -12.57 -13.59 -12.95
C GLN A 60 -14.05 -13.25 -12.83
N GLU A 61 -14.89 -14.23 -12.54
CA GLU A 61 -16.33 -14.08 -12.37
C GLU A 61 -16.61 -13.09 -11.25
N TRP A 62 -17.17 -11.93 -11.61
CA TRP A 62 -17.41 -10.81 -10.70
C TRP A 62 -18.14 -11.25 -9.42
N ILE A 63 -19.13 -12.14 -9.55
CA ILE A 63 -19.93 -12.63 -8.42
C ILE A 63 -19.07 -13.41 -7.43
N VAL A 64 -18.12 -14.21 -7.90
CA VAL A 64 -17.21 -14.98 -7.03
C VAL A 64 -16.27 -14.03 -6.31
N LEU A 65 -15.73 -13.03 -7.02
CA LEU A 65 -14.86 -12.01 -6.43
C LEU A 65 -15.62 -11.16 -5.40
N GLU A 66 -16.85 -10.77 -5.67
CA GLU A 66 -17.69 -9.99 -4.76
C GLU A 66 -18.06 -10.79 -3.50
N MET A 67 -18.38 -12.08 -3.66
CA MET A 67 -18.63 -12.97 -2.53
C MET A 67 -17.37 -13.12 -1.65
N LEU A 68 -16.18 -13.20 -2.25
CA LEU A 68 -14.92 -13.24 -1.51
C LEU A 68 -14.64 -11.92 -0.79
N ASN A 69 -14.84 -10.77 -1.47
CA ASN A 69 -14.58 -9.44 -0.94
C ASN A 69 -15.56 -9.05 0.18
N SER A 70 -16.76 -9.63 0.19
CA SER A 70 -17.77 -9.43 1.22
C SER A 70 -17.53 -10.24 2.49
N LEU A 71 -16.56 -11.15 2.51
CA LEU A 71 -16.20 -11.90 3.71
C LEU A 71 -15.62 -10.96 4.76
N LEU A 72 -16.02 -11.13 6.02
CA LEU A 72 -15.50 -10.36 7.14
C LEU A 72 -14.15 -10.91 7.63
N VAL A 73 -13.23 -9.99 7.91
CA VAL A 73 -11.87 -10.26 8.36
C VAL A 73 -11.52 -9.40 9.57
N GLU A 74 -10.48 -9.83 10.28
CA GLU A 74 -9.84 -9.11 11.37
C GLU A 74 -8.57 -8.40 10.86
N CYS A 75 -8.38 -7.13 11.24
CA CYS A 75 -7.13 -6.44 11.02
C CYS A 75 -6.05 -6.95 11.98
N THR A 76 -4.94 -7.43 11.43
CA THR A 76 -3.82 -7.96 12.22
C THR A 76 -3.11 -6.93 13.10
N ARG A 77 -3.24 -5.63 12.76
CA ARG A 77 -2.60 -4.51 13.46
C ARG A 77 -3.45 -3.96 14.60
N CYS A 78 -4.68 -3.52 14.29
CA CYS A 78 -5.56 -2.87 15.27
C CYS A 78 -6.55 -3.80 15.95
N LYS A 79 -6.67 -5.07 15.50
CA LYS A 79 -7.62 -6.06 16.03
C LYS A 79 -9.10 -5.70 15.85
N GLU A 80 -9.38 -4.72 14.99
CA GLU A 80 -10.73 -4.43 14.54
C GLU A 80 -11.24 -5.61 13.69
N ILE A 81 -12.45 -6.06 14.03
CA ILE A 81 -13.16 -7.17 13.39
C ILE A 81 -14.24 -6.62 12.47
N ASN A 82 -14.88 -7.49 11.69
CA ASN A 82 -15.98 -7.13 10.80
C ASN A 82 -15.60 -6.14 9.68
N ILE A 83 -14.33 -6.14 9.27
CA ILE A 83 -13.88 -5.41 8.09
C ILE A 83 -14.17 -6.28 6.87
N ARG A 84 -14.79 -5.73 5.81
CA ARG A 84 -14.94 -6.49 4.56
C ARG A 84 -13.56 -6.76 3.99
N ARG A 85 -13.31 -7.98 3.53
CA ARG A 85 -12.02 -8.41 2.97
C ARG A 85 -11.56 -7.47 1.85
N GLY A 86 -12.48 -7.02 0.99
CA GLY A 86 -12.19 -6.05 -0.09
C GLY A 86 -11.70 -4.70 0.43
N ASP A 87 -12.17 -4.30 1.62
CA ASP A 87 -11.90 -3.00 2.24
C ASP A 87 -10.70 -3.04 3.20
N LEU A 88 -10.14 -4.23 3.49
CA LEU A 88 -9.03 -4.38 4.45
C LEU A 88 -7.81 -3.54 4.07
N LYS A 89 -7.46 -3.50 2.78
CA LYS A 89 -6.33 -2.69 2.30
C LYS A 89 -6.57 -1.20 2.54
N GLN A 90 -7.77 -0.71 2.21
CA GLN A 90 -8.14 0.67 2.47
C GLN A 90 -8.11 0.97 3.97
N HIS A 91 -8.64 0.06 4.80
CA HIS A 91 -8.55 0.18 6.25
C HIS A 91 -7.09 0.31 6.72
N GLU A 92 -6.18 -0.55 6.26
CA GLU A 92 -4.77 -0.51 6.65
C GLU A 92 -4.08 0.81 6.26
N GLU A 93 -4.47 1.40 5.13
CA GLU A 93 -3.87 2.61 4.56
C GLU A 93 -4.47 3.91 5.11
N GLU A 94 -5.77 3.93 5.42
CA GLU A 94 -6.51 5.17 5.68
C GLU A 94 -7.03 5.29 7.12
N SER A 95 -7.52 4.21 7.73
CA SER A 95 -8.27 4.28 8.99
C SER A 95 -7.70 3.46 10.15
N CYS A 96 -6.74 2.55 9.88
CA CYS A 96 -6.14 1.71 10.89
C CYS A 96 -5.34 2.55 11.91
N LYS A 97 -5.84 2.60 13.16
CA LYS A 97 -5.26 3.35 14.28
C LYS A 97 -3.83 2.93 14.62
N ARG A 98 -3.53 1.63 14.50
CA ARG A 98 -2.21 1.04 14.79
C ARG A 98 -1.34 0.90 13.52
N ALA A 99 -1.71 1.54 12.42
CA ALA A 99 -0.85 1.59 11.24
C ALA A 99 0.33 2.52 11.53
N PHE A 100 1.54 2.10 11.14
CA PHE A 100 2.70 2.97 11.15
C PHE A 100 2.56 4.01 10.03
N VAL A 101 2.59 5.29 10.41
CA VAL A 101 2.48 6.43 9.51
C VAL A 101 3.66 7.37 9.71
N LEU A 102 3.95 8.14 8.67
CA LEU A 102 4.94 9.21 8.72
C LEU A 102 4.24 10.52 9.09
N CYS A 103 5.00 11.45 9.68
CA CYS A 103 4.52 12.82 9.85
C CYS A 103 4.16 13.44 8.48
N LYS A 104 3.16 14.33 8.45
CA LYS A 104 2.84 15.14 7.26
C LYS A 104 4.07 15.88 6.75
N ALA A 105 4.92 16.39 7.64
CA ALA A 105 6.17 17.08 7.36
C ALA A 105 7.38 16.16 7.09
N ALA A 106 7.17 14.87 6.79
CA ALA A 106 8.26 13.95 6.45
C ALA A 106 9.00 14.34 5.14
N ASP A 107 8.31 15.03 4.23
CA ASP A 107 8.86 15.62 3.02
C ASP A 107 9.98 16.64 3.31
N ILE A 108 9.80 17.45 4.35
CA ILE A 108 10.79 18.39 4.89
C ILE A 108 11.62 17.79 6.03
N LYS A 109 11.74 16.45 6.05
CA LYS A 109 12.64 15.68 6.92
C LYS A 109 12.27 15.67 8.41
N CYS A 110 10.99 15.83 8.74
CA CYS A 110 10.54 15.46 10.09
C CYS A 110 10.91 13.98 10.37
N PRO A 111 11.64 13.67 11.46
CA PRO A 111 12.10 12.32 11.75
C PRO A 111 11.00 11.43 12.36
N TRP A 112 9.87 12.02 12.72
CA TRP A 112 8.80 11.32 13.41
C TRP A 112 8.13 10.29 12.51
N LYS A 113 8.00 9.09 13.07
CA LYS A 113 7.23 7.96 12.55
C LYS A 113 6.64 7.25 13.77
N GLY A 114 5.37 6.91 13.69
CA GLY A 114 4.65 6.35 14.84
C GLY A 114 3.35 5.69 14.41
N VAL A 115 2.58 5.22 15.37
CA VAL A 115 1.23 4.71 15.09
C VAL A 115 0.29 5.89 14.79
N ARG A 116 -0.71 5.68 13.93
CA ARG A 116 -1.65 6.73 13.52
C ARG A 116 -2.36 7.40 14.70
N GLU A 117 -2.68 6.66 15.75
CA GLU A 117 -3.29 7.21 16.97
C GLU A 117 -2.41 8.25 17.70
N GLU A 118 -1.09 8.18 17.55
CA GLU A 118 -0.15 9.16 18.12
C GLU A 118 0.10 10.36 17.19
N LEU A 119 -0.39 10.31 15.95
CA LEU A 119 -0.11 11.34 14.94
C LEU A 119 -0.66 12.70 15.36
N ASP A 120 -1.89 12.76 15.88
CA ASP A 120 -2.49 14.04 16.26
C ASP A 120 -1.72 14.72 17.40
N ALA A 121 -1.35 13.95 18.43
CA ALA A 121 -0.51 14.43 19.52
C ALA A 121 0.88 14.88 19.03
N HIS A 122 1.46 14.20 18.04
CA HIS A 122 2.69 14.64 17.41
C HIS A 122 2.50 15.95 16.64
N LEU A 123 1.42 16.11 15.88
CA LEU A 123 1.17 17.30 15.06
C LEU A 123 1.03 18.56 15.91
N GLU A 124 0.50 18.47 17.13
CA GLU A 124 0.45 19.59 18.09
C GLU A 124 1.85 20.08 18.53
N GLN A 125 2.85 19.21 18.48
CA GLN A 125 4.23 19.49 18.91
C GLN A 125 5.22 19.52 17.74
N CYS A 126 4.75 19.31 16.51
CA CYS A 126 5.62 19.17 15.35
C CYS A 126 6.21 20.52 14.98
N VAL A 127 7.51 20.70 15.22
CA VAL A 127 8.23 21.93 14.85
C VAL A 127 8.39 22.10 13.33
N PHE A 128 8.28 21.03 12.56
CA PHE A 128 8.52 21.06 11.11
C PHE A 128 7.30 21.56 10.34
N GLU A 129 6.09 21.20 10.77
CA GLU A 129 4.85 21.59 10.07
C GLU A 129 4.71 23.12 9.96
N PRO A 130 4.93 23.93 11.02
CA PRO A 130 4.93 25.39 10.95
C PRO A 130 6.06 25.99 10.11
N LEU A 131 7.16 25.26 9.85
CA LEU A 131 8.26 25.76 9.02
C LEU A 131 7.94 25.73 7.53
N ARG A 132 6.87 25.05 7.11
CA ARG A 132 6.52 24.89 5.69
C ARG A 132 6.39 26.21 4.92
N PRO A 133 5.67 27.25 5.40
CA PRO A 133 5.53 28.50 4.67
C PRO A 133 6.89 29.20 4.47
N VAL A 134 7.71 29.23 5.52
CA VAL A 134 9.05 29.86 5.49
C VAL A 134 9.98 29.11 4.54
N LEU A 135 9.99 27.77 4.61
CA LEU A 135 10.77 26.94 3.70
C LEU A 135 10.33 27.12 2.25
N ALA A 136 9.02 27.22 1.99
CA ALA A 136 8.49 27.46 0.64
C ALA A 136 8.97 28.82 0.08
N GLU A 137 8.97 29.86 0.90
CA GLU A 137 9.49 31.19 0.52
C GLU A 137 10.99 31.14 0.20
N ILE A 138 11.79 30.49 1.06
CA ILE A 138 13.24 30.33 0.84
C ILE A 138 13.52 29.51 -0.42
N ILE A 139 12.79 28.41 -0.66
CA ILE A 139 12.94 27.58 -1.85
C ILE A 139 12.61 28.37 -3.11
N MET A 140 11.53 29.16 -3.08
CA MET A 140 11.14 30.02 -4.19
C MET A 140 12.20 31.11 -4.48
N GLY A 141 12.70 31.78 -3.44
CA GLY A 141 13.78 32.76 -3.57
C GLY A 141 15.06 32.16 -4.14
N ASN A 142 15.48 31.00 -3.64
CA ASN A 142 16.64 30.28 -4.14
C ASN A 142 16.51 29.89 -5.62
N LYS A 143 15.30 29.51 -6.05
CA LYS A 143 15.03 29.21 -7.46
C LYS A 143 15.22 30.47 -8.33
N GLN A 144 14.67 31.61 -7.91
CA GLN A 144 14.84 32.89 -8.62
C GLN A 144 16.31 33.34 -8.66
N PHE A 145 17.05 33.19 -7.57
CA PHE A 145 18.47 33.52 -7.55
C PHE A 145 19.28 32.62 -8.48
N LYS A 146 18.98 31.32 -8.51
CA LYS A 146 19.63 30.37 -9.42
C LYS A 146 19.40 30.75 -10.89
N GLU A 147 18.16 31.06 -11.27
CA GLU A 147 17.83 31.52 -12.63
C GLU A 147 18.58 32.80 -13.02
N LYS A 148 18.74 33.74 -12.08
CA LYS A 148 19.54 34.97 -12.30
C LYS A 148 21.03 34.66 -12.47
N ILE A 149 21.60 33.77 -11.66
CA ILE A 149 23.00 33.34 -11.77
C ILE A 149 23.23 32.68 -13.14
N ASP A 150 22.38 31.74 -13.53
CA ASP A 150 22.47 31.04 -14.83
C ASP A 150 22.42 32.05 -16.00
N THR A 151 21.55 33.07 -15.90
CA THR A 151 21.46 34.13 -16.91
C THR A 151 22.74 34.98 -17.00
N LEU A 152 23.29 35.39 -15.85
CA LEU A 152 24.53 36.16 -15.81
C LEU A 152 25.72 35.37 -16.35
N GLU A 153 25.82 34.08 -16.04
CA GLU A 153 26.84 33.20 -16.58
C GLU A 153 26.79 33.11 -18.11
N ILE A 154 25.57 33.05 -18.68
CA ILE A 154 25.38 33.06 -20.15
C ILE A 154 25.85 34.39 -20.74
N LEU A 155 25.52 35.52 -20.12
CA LEU A 155 25.94 36.84 -20.59
C LEU A 155 27.46 37.01 -20.54
N ILE A 156 28.10 36.61 -19.44
CA ILE A 156 29.56 36.66 -19.30
C ILE A 156 30.25 35.82 -20.38
N LYS A 157 29.74 34.61 -20.66
CA LYS A 157 30.24 33.75 -21.74
C LYS A 157 30.09 34.37 -23.13
N LYS A 158 29.06 35.18 -23.37
CA LYS A 158 28.90 35.92 -24.63
C LYS A 158 29.92 37.05 -24.72
N PHE A 159 30.00 37.92 -23.71
CA PHE A 159 30.95 39.03 -23.70
C PHE A 159 32.42 38.58 -23.82
N THR A 160 32.80 37.49 -23.14
CA THR A 160 34.17 36.96 -23.25
C THR A 160 34.49 36.34 -24.61
N LYS A 161 33.49 35.91 -25.39
CA LYS A 161 33.69 35.48 -26.78
C LYS A 161 33.82 36.66 -27.75
N GLU A 162 33.20 37.79 -27.46
CA GLU A 162 33.26 38.99 -28.30
C GLU A 162 34.56 39.79 -28.15
N ILE A 163 35.32 39.55 -27.07
CA ILE A 163 36.61 40.22 -26.78
C ILE A 163 37.81 39.41 -27.32
N LYS A 164 37.62 38.17 -27.76
CA LYS A 164 38.65 37.33 -28.41
C LYS A 164 38.52 37.37 -29.93
#